data_AF-A0A9D6I1D2-F1
#
_entry.id   AF-A0A9D6I1D2-F1
#
_cell.length_a   1.000
_cell.length_b   1.000
_cell.length_c   1.000
_cell.angle_alpha   90.00
_cell.angle_beta   90.00
_cell.angle_gamma   90.00
#
_symmetry.space_group_name_H-M   'P 1'
#
loop_
_entity.id
_entity.type
_entity.pdbx_description
1 polymer ?
#
loop_
_entity_poly.entity_id
_entity_poly.type
_entity_poly.pdbx_seq_one_letter_code
_entity_poly.pdbx_strand_id
1 'polypeptide(L)'
;MGEVTRASIDPLAFLETFDYGTVERLPSGQVRRTYELHTVDKEIEVAPGVFFPAWTYNGQVPGPTLRATEGDLVRVNFRNLGTHPHTIHFHGIHPANMDGVFEVIGPGQSYVYQFEARPFGLQLYHCHSVPLKKHLAKGLYGAFIIDPKTPRRPAREMVMVMNGFDTNFDGENEVYAANTVPFAYQKRPIPIRRGELQRLYLLNALEFDLVNSIHIHGNFFHVYRTGSSLVSQEFTDTLMMCQGERHIVEFSYDLPGRYMFHAHQSEFTELGWMGVFDVQDAVA
;
A
#
# COMPACT_ATOMS: atom_id res chain seq x y z
N MET A 1 11.00 21.19 -14.81
CA MET A 1 10.46 19.85 -14.45
C MET A 1 8.98 20.04 -14.13
N GLY A 2 8.09 19.33 -14.83
CA GLY A 2 6.63 19.46 -14.62
C GLY A 2 6.13 18.76 -13.35
N GLU A 3 4.87 19.02 -13.00
CA GLU A 3 4.12 18.24 -12.00
C GLU A 3 3.27 17.18 -12.71
N VAL A 4 3.18 16.01 -12.10
CA VAL A 4 2.21 14.97 -12.48
C VAL A 4 0.82 15.44 -12.08
N THR A 5 -0.17 15.23 -12.95
CA THR A 5 -1.57 15.50 -12.66
C THR A 5 -2.07 14.63 -11.50
N ARG A 6 -2.83 15.23 -10.58
CA ARG A 6 -3.40 14.51 -9.42
C ARG A 6 -4.75 13.86 -9.72
N ALA A 7 -5.08 13.70 -11.00
CA ALA A 7 -6.39 13.24 -11.45
C ALA A 7 -6.63 11.73 -11.17
N SER A 8 -5.56 10.95 -10.98
CA SER A 8 -5.62 9.54 -10.61
C SER A 8 -5.32 9.30 -9.13
N ILE A 9 -4.32 9.98 -8.54
CA ILE A 9 -3.95 9.86 -7.13
C ILE A 9 -3.22 11.12 -6.64
N ASP A 10 -3.48 11.53 -5.39
CA ASP A 10 -2.61 12.44 -4.63
C ASP A 10 -1.87 11.64 -3.56
N PRO A 11 -0.55 11.38 -3.71
CA PRO A 11 0.22 10.58 -2.75
C PRO A 11 0.13 11.06 -1.31
N LEU A 12 0.12 12.38 -1.07
CA LEU A 12 0.04 12.92 0.30
C LEU A 12 -1.33 12.68 0.93
N ALA A 13 -2.42 12.77 0.16
CA ALA A 13 -3.74 12.44 0.65
C ALA A 13 -3.87 10.92 0.89
N PHE A 14 -3.35 10.12 -0.04
CA PHE A 14 -3.38 8.66 0.06
C PHE A 14 -2.64 8.12 1.29
N LEU A 15 -1.54 8.77 1.71
CA LEU A 15 -0.77 8.38 2.92
C LEU A 15 -1.67 8.11 4.13
N GLU A 16 -2.74 8.87 4.32
CA GLU A 16 -3.60 8.79 5.52
C GLU A 16 -5.04 8.39 5.19
N THR A 17 -5.31 7.97 3.95
CA THR A 17 -6.65 7.56 3.53
C THR A 17 -6.82 6.05 3.71
N PHE A 18 -7.62 5.68 4.71
CA PHE A 18 -7.98 4.29 5.00
C PHE A 18 -9.47 4.07 4.69
N ASP A 19 -9.77 3.05 3.89
CA ASP A 19 -11.12 2.61 3.63
C ASP A 19 -11.57 1.67 4.75
N TYR A 20 -12.50 2.11 5.58
CA TYR A 20 -13.10 1.32 6.65
C TYR A 20 -14.32 0.52 6.20
N GLY A 21 -14.73 0.63 4.94
CA GLY A 21 -15.93 -0.01 4.39
C GLY A 21 -17.23 0.40 5.09
N THR A 22 -18.31 -0.26 4.72
CA THR A 22 -19.60 -0.13 5.40
C THR A 22 -19.72 -1.19 6.49
N VAL A 23 -20.08 -0.77 7.71
CA VAL A 23 -20.14 -1.61 8.90
C VAL A 23 -21.57 -2.00 9.22
N GLU A 24 -21.79 -3.28 9.48
CA GLU A 24 -23.05 -3.84 9.98
C GLU A 24 -22.80 -4.80 11.14
N ARG A 25 -23.62 -4.75 12.18
CA ARG A 25 -23.57 -5.72 13.28
C ARG A 25 -24.55 -6.85 12.99
N LEU A 26 -24.02 -8.07 12.85
CA LEU A 26 -24.82 -9.27 12.63
C LEU A 26 -25.56 -9.70 13.93
N PRO A 27 -26.63 -10.52 13.83
CA PRO A 27 -27.32 -11.06 15.01
C PRO A 27 -26.40 -11.85 15.96
N SER A 28 -25.31 -12.42 15.46
CA SER A 28 -24.27 -13.08 16.27
C SER A 28 -23.42 -12.12 17.11
N GLY A 29 -23.56 -10.81 16.90
CA GLY A 29 -22.72 -9.77 17.50
C GLY A 29 -21.45 -9.47 16.70
N GLN A 30 -21.05 -10.33 15.76
CA GLN A 30 -19.92 -10.11 14.87
C GLN A 30 -20.17 -8.91 13.95
N VAL A 31 -19.11 -8.12 13.72
CA VAL A 31 -19.14 -7.04 12.74
C VAL A 31 -18.91 -7.62 11.35
N ARG A 32 -19.79 -7.31 10.41
CA ARG A 32 -19.55 -7.47 8.97
C ARG A 32 -19.08 -6.14 8.41
N ARG A 33 -17.97 -6.16 7.68
CA ARG A 33 -17.40 -5.00 7.00
C ARG A 33 -17.41 -5.25 5.50
N THR A 34 -18.13 -4.40 4.77
CA THR A 34 -18.34 -4.57 3.33
C THR A 34 -17.56 -3.50 2.55
N TYR A 35 -16.81 -3.94 1.54
CA TYR A 35 -16.08 -3.08 0.61
C TYR A 35 -16.60 -3.27 -0.81
N GLU A 36 -16.56 -2.19 -1.58
CA GLU A 36 -16.88 -2.19 -3.01
C GLU A 36 -15.60 -1.97 -3.79
N LEU A 37 -15.15 -3.00 -4.50
CA LEU A 37 -13.98 -2.93 -5.35
C LEU A 37 -14.36 -3.23 -6.80
N HIS A 38 -13.79 -2.48 -7.72
CA HIS A 38 -13.89 -2.80 -9.14
C HIS A 38 -12.57 -2.60 -9.85
N THR A 39 -12.30 -3.44 -10.85
CA THR A 39 -11.21 -3.18 -11.78
C THR A 39 -11.66 -2.25 -12.88
N VAL A 40 -10.80 -1.31 -13.28
CA VAL A 40 -11.00 -0.48 -14.46
C VAL A 40 -9.65 -0.18 -15.10
N ASP A 41 -9.62 -0.19 -16.44
CA ASP A 41 -8.45 0.18 -17.23
C ASP A 41 -8.36 1.71 -17.28
N LYS A 42 -7.20 2.27 -16.93
CA LYS A 42 -7.04 3.72 -16.80
C LYS A 42 -5.62 4.15 -17.16
N GLU A 43 -5.51 5.15 -18.01
CA GLU A 43 -4.27 5.90 -18.18
C GLU A 43 -3.98 6.69 -16.90
N ILE A 44 -2.82 6.45 -16.29
CA ILE A 44 -2.32 7.21 -15.15
C ILE A 44 -1.01 7.88 -15.55
N GLU A 45 -0.81 9.12 -15.11
CA GLU A 45 0.47 9.79 -15.32
C GLU A 45 1.45 9.38 -14.20
N VAL A 46 2.55 8.73 -14.58
CA VAL A 46 3.55 8.17 -13.64
C VAL A 46 4.84 8.98 -13.61
N ALA A 47 5.07 9.85 -14.58
CA ALA A 47 6.07 10.91 -14.54
C ALA A 47 5.56 12.07 -15.41
N PRO A 48 6.11 13.30 -15.29
CA PRO A 48 5.58 14.44 -16.04
C PRO A 48 5.54 14.18 -17.56
N GLY A 49 4.33 14.09 -18.12
CA GLY A 49 4.08 13.77 -19.52
C GLY A 49 4.22 12.30 -19.91
N VAL A 50 4.49 11.40 -18.96
CA VAL A 50 4.59 9.95 -19.16
C VAL A 50 3.33 9.29 -18.62
N PHE A 51 2.49 8.80 -19.53
CA PHE A 51 1.26 8.09 -19.21
C PHE A 51 1.45 6.59 -19.31
N PHE A 52 0.87 5.86 -18.37
CA PHE A 52 0.96 4.42 -18.25
C PHE A 52 -0.44 3.79 -18.29
N PRO A 53 -0.67 2.77 -19.15
CA PRO A 53 -1.94 2.06 -19.26
C PRO A 53 -2.13 1.08 -18.10
N ALA A 54 -2.54 1.61 -16.94
CA ALA A 54 -2.73 0.83 -15.73
C ALA A 54 -4.01 -0.01 -15.75
N TRP A 55 -3.96 -1.11 -15.01
CA TRP A 55 -5.13 -1.83 -14.53
C TRP A 55 -5.27 -1.51 -13.05
N THR A 56 -6.41 -0.96 -12.66
CA THR A 56 -6.55 -0.32 -11.35
C THR A 56 -7.68 -0.94 -10.55
N TYR A 57 -7.54 -0.96 -9.22
CA TYR A 57 -8.69 -1.09 -8.33
C TYR A 57 -9.23 0.31 -8.01
N ASN A 58 -10.53 0.52 -8.26
CA ASN A 58 -11.23 1.79 -8.03
C ASN A 58 -10.59 3.02 -8.70
N GLY A 59 -9.95 2.84 -9.86
CA GLY A 59 -9.46 3.95 -10.68
C GLY A 59 -8.16 4.59 -10.19
N GLN A 60 -7.41 3.94 -9.30
CA GLN A 60 -6.13 4.42 -8.80
C GLN A 60 -5.12 3.27 -8.60
N VAL A 61 -3.84 3.65 -8.55
CA VAL A 61 -2.72 2.77 -8.16
C VAL A 61 -1.96 3.49 -7.04
N PRO A 62 -1.69 2.86 -5.89
CA PRO A 62 -2.25 1.57 -5.44
C PRO A 62 -3.77 1.62 -5.33
N GLY A 63 -4.41 0.45 -5.25
CA GLY A 63 -5.82 0.34 -4.88
C GLY A 63 -6.09 0.88 -3.46
N PRO A 64 -7.37 1.02 -3.07
CA PRO A 64 -7.75 1.51 -1.74
C PRO A 64 -7.06 0.74 -0.60
N THR A 65 -6.61 1.45 0.43
CA THR A 65 -6.08 0.80 1.65
C THR A 65 -7.23 0.34 2.52
N LEU A 66 -7.56 -0.95 2.46
CA LEU A 66 -8.67 -1.52 3.23
C LEU A 66 -8.28 -1.67 4.70
N ARG A 67 -9.20 -1.40 5.63
CA ARG A 67 -8.93 -1.48 7.07
C ARG A 67 -10.07 -2.12 7.85
N ALA A 68 -9.78 -3.28 8.43
CA ALA A 68 -10.70 -4.04 9.27
C ALA A 68 -10.14 -4.21 10.70
N THR A 69 -10.96 -4.73 11.60
CA THR A 69 -10.52 -5.20 12.92
C THR A 69 -10.51 -6.72 12.95
N GLU A 70 -9.56 -7.30 13.67
CA GLU A 70 -9.44 -8.74 13.82
C GLU A 70 -10.75 -9.40 14.30
N GLY A 71 -11.21 -10.40 13.54
CA GLY A 71 -12.48 -11.09 13.76
C GLY A 71 -13.68 -10.47 13.06
N ASP A 72 -13.54 -9.32 12.39
CA ASP A 72 -14.57 -8.83 11.46
C ASP A 72 -14.81 -9.86 10.35
N LEU A 73 -16.07 -10.04 9.94
CA LEU A 73 -16.40 -10.73 8.70
C LEU A 73 -16.22 -9.74 7.54
N VAL A 74 -15.12 -9.88 6.81
CA VAL A 74 -14.84 -9.09 5.61
C VAL A 74 -15.66 -9.63 4.46
N ARG A 75 -16.34 -8.72 3.75
CA ARG A 75 -17.04 -8.99 2.49
C ARG A 75 -16.57 -7.99 1.45
N VAL A 76 -16.09 -8.46 0.31
CA VAL A 76 -15.68 -7.60 -0.80
C VAL A 76 -16.55 -7.93 -1.99
N ASN A 77 -17.43 -6.99 -2.35
CA ASN A 77 -18.20 -7.07 -3.57
C ASN A 77 -17.30 -6.59 -4.71
N PHE A 78 -16.78 -7.55 -5.48
CA PHE A 78 -15.87 -7.27 -6.58
C PHE A 78 -16.61 -7.26 -7.91
N ARG A 79 -16.33 -6.26 -8.75
CA ARG A 79 -16.83 -6.18 -10.14
C ARG A 79 -15.71 -5.92 -11.12
N ASN A 80 -15.61 -6.71 -12.17
CA ASN A 80 -14.63 -6.46 -13.21
C ASN A 80 -15.21 -5.52 -14.27
N LEU A 81 -14.74 -4.27 -14.33
CA LEU A 81 -15.09 -3.30 -15.38
C LEU A 81 -13.94 -3.06 -16.37
N GLY A 82 -12.85 -3.82 -16.27
CA GLY A 82 -11.73 -3.80 -17.21
C GLY A 82 -11.98 -4.68 -18.43
N THR A 83 -11.02 -4.71 -19.35
CA THR A 83 -11.12 -5.53 -20.58
C THR A 83 -10.49 -6.92 -20.46
N HIS A 84 -9.88 -7.25 -19.31
CA HIS A 84 -9.18 -8.52 -19.09
C HIS A 84 -9.79 -9.27 -17.89
N PRO A 85 -9.65 -10.61 -17.82
CA PRO A 85 -9.99 -11.35 -16.61
C PRO A 85 -9.12 -10.90 -15.43
N HIS A 86 -9.75 -10.72 -14.28
CA HIS A 86 -9.10 -10.27 -13.05
C HIS A 86 -9.60 -11.09 -11.85
N THR A 87 -8.85 -11.04 -10.76
CA THR A 87 -9.20 -11.61 -9.46
C THR A 87 -8.71 -10.69 -8.36
N ILE A 88 -9.10 -10.96 -7.11
CA ILE A 88 -8.43 -10.42 -5.93
C ILE A 88 -7.96 -11.58 -5.06
N HIS A 89 -6.64 -11.74 -4.94
CA HIS A 89 -5.99 -12.58 -3.97
C HIS A 89 -5.59 -11.76 -2.75
N PHE A 90 -6.06 -12.16 -1.58
CA PHE A 90 -5.72 -11.52 -0.32
C PHE A 90 -4.58 -12.28 0.35
N HIS A 91 -3.62 -11.55 0.92
CA HIS A 91 -2.78 -12.11 1.96
C HIS A 91 -3.58 -12.11 3.26
N GLY A 92 -3.70 -13.26 3.90
CA GLY A 92 -4.57 -13.48 5.05
C GLY A 92 -4.95 -14.95 5.16
N ILE A 93 -5.80 -15.29 6.13
CA ILE A 93 -6.34 -16.64 6.24
C ILE A 93 -7.80 -16.65 5.78
N HIS A 94 -8.04 -17.33 4.67
CA HIS A 94 -9.35 -17.48 4.04
C HIS A 94 -9.55 -18.90 3.50
N PRO A 95 -10.79 -19.33 3.25
CA PRO A 95 -11.09 -20.58 2.56
C PRO A 95 -10.56 -20.58 1.13
N ALA A 96 -10.25 -21.77 0.58
CA ALA A 96 -9.69 -21.91 -0.77
C ALA A 96 -10.57 -21.30 -1.87
N ASN A 97 -11.90 -21.36 -1.74
CA ASN A 97 -12.84 -20.75 -2.69
C ASN A 97 -12.96 -19.22 -2.56
N MET A 98 -12.13 -18.60 -1.71
CA MET A 98 -12.02 -17.15 -1.52
C MET A 98 -10.59 -16.67 -1.79
N ASP A 99 -9.75 -17.53 -2.37
CA ASP A 99 -8.33 -17.28 -2.59
C ASP A 99 -8.06 -16.35 -3.78
N GLY A 100 -8.96 -16.30 -4.77
CA GLY A 100 -8.80 -15.43 -5.93
C GLY A 100 -7.78 -15.96 -6.93
N VAL A 101 -7.52 -17.27 -6.92
CA VAL A 101 -6.61 -17.95 -7.85
C VAL A 101 -7.40 -18.72 -8.91
N PHE A 102 -8.45 -19.43 -8.49
CA PHE A 102 -9.30 -20.21 -9.40
C PHE A 102 -10.61 -19.50 -9.73
N GLU A 103 -10.98 -18.49 -8.96
CA GLU A 103 -12.19 -17.68 -9.09
C GLU A 103 -11.99 -16.59 -10.15
N VAL A 104 -11.62 -16.94 -11.39
CA VAL A 104 -11.36 -15.96 -12.45
C VAL A 104 -12.64 -15.18 -12.81
N ILE A 105 -12.61 -13.86 -12.69
CA ILE A 105 -13.74 -12.97 -13.00
C ILE A 105 -13.51 -12.32 -14.37
N GLY A 106 -14.31 -12.70 -15.36
CA GLY A 106 -14.27 -12.10 -16.69
C GLY A 106 -14.81 -10.67 -16.74
N PRO A 107 -14.56 -9.92 -17.83
CA PRO A 107 -15.11 -8.58 -18.03
C PRO A 107 -16.63 -8.53 -17.83
N GLY A 108 -17.10 -7.54 -17.07
CA GLY A 108 -18.52 -7.34 -16.74
C GLY A 108 -19.08 -8.25 -15.64
N GLN A 109 -18.32 -9.25 -15.18
CA GLN A 109 -18.75 -10.19 -14.13
C GLN A 109 -18.41 -9.67 -12.72
N SER A 110 -19.00 -10.31 -11.71
CA SER A 110 -18.80 -10.01 -10.30
C SER A 110 -18.54 -11.26 -9.49
N TYR A 111 -17.82 -11.09 -8.38
CA TYR A 111 -17.61 -12.13 -7.37
C TYR A 111 -17.66 -11.50 -5.98
N VAL A 112 -18.04 -12.29 -4.96
CA VAL A 112 -18.06 -11.83 -3.57
C VAL A 112 -17.02 -12.62 -2.79
N TYR A 113 -15.93 -11.96 -2.41
CA TYR A 113 -14.97 -12.54 -1.47
C TYR A 113 -15.50 -12.37 -0.05
N GLN A 114 -15.46 -13.42 0.75
CA GLN A 114 -15.92 -13.37 2.13
C GLN A 114 -15.09 -14.26 3.05
N PHE A 115 -14.50 -13.66 4.09
CA PHE A 115 -13.63 -14.34 5.05
C PHE A 115 -13.54 -13.55 6.35
N GLU A 116 -13.06 -14.20 7.42
CA GLU A 116 -12.76 -13.52 8.68
C GLU A 116 -11.43 -12.78 8.58
N ALA A 117 -11.37 -11.54 9.06
CA ALA A 117 -10.13 -10.76 9.12
C ALA A 117 -9.16 -11.35 10.15
N ARG A 118 -8.20 -12.17 9.69
CA ARG A 118 -7.12 -12.73 10.51
C ARG A 118 -5.90 -13.18 9.68
N PRO A 119 -4.70 -13.24 10.28
CA PRO A 119 -4.34 -12.65 11.59
C PRO A 119 -4.32 -11.12 11.52
N PHE A 120 -4.36 -10.45 12.67
CA PHE A 120 -4.11 -9.01 12.71
C PHE A 120 -2.72 -8.68 12.13
N GLY A 121 -2.57 -7.46 11.61
CA GLY A 121 -1.32 -6.96 11.04
C GLY A 121 -1.51 -6.18 9.75
N LEU A 122 -0.40 -5.96 9.06
CA LEU A 122 -0.40 -5.40 7.72
C LEU A 122 -0.38 -6.56 6.72
N GLN A 123 -1.46 -6.65 5.96
CA GLN A 123 -1.62 -7.54 4.83
C GLN A 123 -1.69 -6.73 3.53
N LEU A 124 -1.90 -7.42 2.43
CA LEU A 124 -2.06 -6.85 1.10
C LEU A 124 -3.10 -7.65 0.32
N TYR A 125 -3.51 -7.11 -0.81
CA TYR A 125 -4.27 -7.83 -1.82
C TYR A 125 -3.76 -7.46 -3.20
N HIS A 126 -3.85 -8.37 -4.15
CA HIS A 126 -3.45 -8.13 -5.53
C HIS A 126 -4.18 -9.05 -6.50
N CYS A 127 -4.13 -8.74 -7.79
CA CYS A 127 -4.66 -9.66 -8.80
C CYS A 127 -3.76 -10.89 -8.95
N HIS A 128 -4.35 -12.07 -9.15
CA HIS A 128 -3.63 -13.33 -9.35
C HIS A 128 -3.99 -14.03 -10.68
N SER A 129 -4.61 -13.29 -11.60
CA SER A 129 -4.81 -13.74 -12.98
C SER A 129 -3.49 -13.90 -13.74
N VAL A 130 -3.47 -14.81 -14.71
CA VAL A 130 -2.28 -15.08 -15.53
C VAL A 130 -2.28 -14.20 -16.80
N PRO A 131 -1.12 -13.66 -17.23
CA PRO A 131 0.21 -13.81 -16.64
C PRO A 131 0.46 -12.93 -15.41
N LEU A 132 0.79 -13.55 -14.27
CA LEU A 132 0.81 -12.94 -12.94
C LEU A 132 1.59 -11.62 -12.88
N LYS A 133 2.86 -11.64 -13.34
CA LYS A 133 3.74 -10.46 -13.33
C LYS A 133 3.11 -9.24 -13.99
N LYS A 134 2.37 -9.44 -15.09
CA LYS A 134 1.74 -8.34 -15.84
C LYS A 134 0.58 -7.72 -15.07
N HIS A 135 -0.18 -8.54 -14.35
CA HIS A 135 -1.30 -8.07 -13.54
C HIS A 135 -0.83 -7.23 -12.35
N LEU A 136 0.23 -7.66 -11.66
CA LEU A 136 0.84 -6.84 -10.60
C LEU A 136 1.49 -5.58 -11.17
N ALA A 137 2.41 -5.70 -12.15
CA ALA A 137 3.13 -4.55 -12.72
C ALA A 137 2.20 -3.45 -13.27
N LYS A 138 0.99 -3.81 -13.74
CA LYS A 138 0.00 -2.85 -14.21
C LYS A 138 -0.76 -2.09 -13.12
N GLY A 139 -0.57 -2.42 -11.84
CA GLY A 139 -1.11 -1.64 -10.71
C GLY A 139 -2.19 -2.32 -9.88
N LEU A 140 -2.50 -3.60 -10.11
CA LEU A 140 -3.55 -4.33 -9.37
C LEU A 140 -3.04 -4.85 -8.02
N TYR A 141 -2.73 -3.94 -7.11
CA TYR A 141 -2.33 -4.23 -5.72
C TYR A 141 -2.81 -3.14 -4.76
N GLY A 142 -2.96 -3.49 -3.48
CA GLY A 142 -3.30 -2.56 -2.41
C GLY A 142 -3.01 -3.12 -1.03
N ALA A 143 -2.99 -2.25 -0.03
CA ALA A 143 -2.76 -2.63 1.36
C ALA A 143 -4.06 -3.06 2.05
N PHE A 144 -3.96 -4.03 2.96
CA PHE A 144 -5.08 -4.48 3.80
C PHE A 144 -4.63 -4.52 5.26
N ILE A 145 -5.09 -3.58 6.06
CA ILE A 145 -4.76 -3.46 7.48
C ILE A 145 -5.82 -4.19 8.30
N ILE A 146 -5.37 -5.07 9.19
CA ILE A 146 -6.23 -5.73 10.18
C ILE A 146 -5.75 -5.28 11.56
N ASP A 147 -6.50 -4.39 12.21
CA ASP A 147 -6.18 -3.92 13.55
C ASP A 147 -6.36 -5.05 14.58
N PRO A 148 -5.46 -5.19 15.57
CA PRO A 148 -5.63 -6.13 16.67
C PRO A 148 -6.84 -5.78 17.53
N LYS A 149 -7.48 -6.78 18.15
CA LYS A 149 -8.60 -6.55 19.09
C LYS A 149 -8.20 -5.64 20.26
N THR A 150 -6.98 -5.81 20.76
CA THR A 150 -6.37 -4.89 21.71
C THR A 150 -5.62 -3.84 20.90
N PRO A 151 -6.07 -2.58 20.88
CA PRO A 151 -5.46 -1.55 20.05
C PRO A 151 -3.98 -1.36 20.38
N ARG A 152 -3.19 -1.05 19.35
CA ARG A 152 -1.82 -0.55 19.54
C ARG A 152 -1.87 0.81 20.23
N ARG A 153 -0.74 1.23 20.82
CA ARG A 153 -0.58 2.61 21.31
C ARG A 153 -0.98 3.60 20.19
N PRO A 154 -1.68 4.71 20.50
CA PRO A 154 -2.02 5.71 19.49
C PRO A 154 -0.76 6.26 18.79
N ALA A 155 -0.87 6.46 17.48
CA ALA A 155 0.19 6.99 16.61
C ALA A 155 -0.46 7.77 15.46
N ARG A 156 0.30 8.65 14.80
CA ARG A 156 -0.07 9.17 13.48
C ARG A 156 0.22 8.08 12.44
N GLU A 157 -0.80 7.66 11.72
CA GLU A 157 -0.74 6.47 10.87
C GLU A 157 -0.65 6.85 9.39
N MET A 158 0.34 6.30 8.71
CA MET A 158 0.59 6.51 7.28
C MET A 158 0.77 5.18 6.56
N VAL A 159 0.43 5.10 5.28
CA VAL A 159 0.69 3.93 4.42
C VAL A 159 1.55 4.30 3.21
N MET A 160 2.63 3.54 3.00
CA MET A 160 3.44 3.59 1.79
C MET A 160 3.46 2.23 1.10
N VAL A 161 2.97 2.21 -0.13
CA VAL A 161 3.09 1.08 -1.04
C VAL A 161 4.22 1.41 -2.01
N MET A 162 5.26 0.59 -1.98
CA MET A 162 6.44 0.71 -2.84
C MET A 162 6.16 0.03 -4.16
N ASN A 163 6.25 0.78 -5.24
CA ASN A 163 6.02 0.30 -6.59
C ASN A 163 7.01 0.90 -7.60
N GLY A 164 6.99 0.32 -8.80
CA GLY A 164 7.70 0.80 -9.97
C GLY A 164 6.85 0.59 -11.21
N PHE A 165 7.24 1.25 -12.30
CA PHE A 165 6.58 1.13 -13.60
C PHE A 165 7.58 0.89 -14.72
N ASP A 166 7.34 -0.21 -15.44
CA ASP A 166 7.91 -0.55 -16.74
C ASP A 166 7.13 0.20 -17.83
N THR A 167 7.66 1.35 -18.23
CA THR A 167 7.02 2.30 -19.15
C THR A 167 7.26 2.00 -20.61
N ASN A 168 8.30 1.21 -20.92
CA ASN A 168 8.67 0.81 -22.27
C ASN A 168 8.24 -0.65 -22.61
N PHE A 169 7.76 -1.40 -21.62
CA PHE A 169 7.28 -2.80 -21.66
C PHE A 169 8.35 -3.85 -21.98
N ASP A 170 9.62 -3.62 -21.60
CA ASP A 170 10.72 -4.57 -21.77
C ASP A 170 10.94 -5.51 -20.57
N GLY A 171 10.22 -5.28 -19.47
CA GLY A 171 10.32 -6.06 -18.23
C GLY A 171 11.30 -5.49 -17.19
N GLU A 172 11.72 -4.24 -17.34
CA GLU A 172 12.51 -3.48 -16.37
C GLU A 172 11.74 -2.20 -15.96
N ASN A 173 11.96 -1.69 -14.74
CA ASN A 173 11.26 -0.47 -14.29
C ASN A 173 12.06 0.79 -14.65
N GLU A 174 11.42 1.79 -15.26
CA GLU A 174 12.06 3.11 -15.49
C GLU A 174 11.86 4.09 -14.34
N VAL A 175 10.80 3.90 -13.55
CA VAL A 175 10.45 4.81 -12.46
C VAL A 175 10.03 4.05 -11.22
N TYR A 176 10.38 4.59 -10.06
CA TYR A 176 10.11 4.01 -8.75
C TYR A 176 9.41 5.04 -7.86
N ALA A 177 8.49 4.60 -7.01
CA ALA A 177 7.70 5.52 -6.20
C ALA A 177 7.11 4.91 -4.95
N ALA A 178 6.92 5.78 -3.95
CA ALA A 178 6.06 5.52 -2.81
C ALA A 178 4.68 6.10 -3.10
N ASN A 179 3.68 5.23 -3.25
CA ASN A 179 2.34 5.60 -3.69
C ASN A 179 2.35 6.24 -5.10
N THR A 180 3.01 5.56 -6.05
CA THR A 180 2.90 5.74 -7.51
C THR A 180 3.57 6.94 -8.16
N VAL A 181 3.67 8.10 -7.51
CA VAL A 181 4.25 9.30 -8.13
C VAL A 181 5.72 9.49 -7.71
N PRO A 182 6.69 9.34 -8.63
CA PRO A 182 8.11 9.57 -8.40
C PRO A 182 8.38 10.95 -7.80
N PHE A 183 9.28 11.02 -6.82
CA PHE A 183 9.69 12.25 -6.13
C PHE A 183 8.55 13.02 -5.45
N ALA A 184 7.36 12.44 -5.29
CA ALA A 184 6.20 13.16 -4.75
C ALA A 184 6.47 13.75 -3.36
N TYR A 185 7.07 12.96 -2.47
CA TYR A 185 7.40 13.36 -1.11
C TYR A 185 8.69 14.18 -1.00
N GLN A 186 9.49 14.26 -2.06
CA GLN A 186 10.62 15.19 -2.12
C GLN A 186 10.12 16.58 -2.52
N LYS A 187 9.25 16.65 -3.53
CA LYS A 187 8.61 17.89 -4.00
C LYS A 187 7.65 18.46 -2.96
N ARG A 188 6.93 17.58 -2.24
CA ARG A 188 6.04 17.95 -1.13
C ARG A 188 6.42 17.13 0.11
N PRO A 189 7.36 17.63 0.93
CA PRO A 189 7.77 16.99 2.18
C PRO A 189 6.57 16.66 3.07
N ILE A 190 6.62 15.51 3.74
CA ILE A 190 5.58 15.04 4.66
C ILE A 190 5.76 15.78 5.99
N PRO A 191 4.82 16.67 6.40
CA PRO A 191 4.91 17.33 7.69
C PRO A 191 4.65 16.33 8.82
N ILE A 192 5.55 16.27 9.81
CA ILE A 192 5.38 15.48 11.03
C ILE A 192 5.73 16.33 12.26
N ARG A 193 5.19 16.01 13.43
CA ARG A 193 5.49 16.74 14.66
C ARG A 193 6.64 16.09 15.43
N ARG A 194 7.53 16.91 15.97
CA ARG A 194 8.59 16.48 16.90
C ARG A 194 7.99 15.70 18.08
N GLY A 195 8.57 14.54 18.39
CA GLY A 195 8.13 13.66 19.48
C GLY A 195 6.80 12.91 19.24
N GLU A 196 6.10 13.18 18.13
CA GLU A 196 4.87 12.46 17.79
C GLU A 196 5.23 11.09 17.21
N LEU A 197 4.66 10.03 17.79
CA LEU A 197 4.84 8.68 17.29
C LEU A 197 4.21 8.54 15.90
N GLN A 198 5.05 8.29 14.91
CA GLN A 198 4.65 7.93 13.56
C GLN A 198 4.57 6.41 13.45
N ARG A 199 3.52 5.90 12.82
CA ARG A 199 3.36 4.50 12.44
C ARG A 199 3.19 4.43 10.92
N LEU A 200 4.19 3.86 10.26
CA LEU A 200 4.18 3.68 8.81
C LEU A 200 3.90 2.22 8.47
N TYR A 201 2.80 1.98 7.78
CA TYR A 201 2.48 0.72 7.13
C TYR A 201 3.20 0.66 5.79
N LEU A 202 4.26 -0.15 5.70
CA LEU A 202 5.11 -0.25 4.53
C LEU A 202 4.86 -1.57 3.79
N LEU A 203 4.49 -1.49 2.51
CA LEU A 203 4.20 -2.64 1.66
C LEU A 203 5.08 -2.61 0.40
N ASN A 204 5.84 -3.66 0.13
CA ASN A 204 6.55 -3.80 -1.14
C ASN A 204 5.68 -4.49 -2.20
N ALA A 205 5.24 -3.74 -3.20
CA ALA A 205 4.52 -4.22 -4.37
C ALA A 205 5.36 -4.09 -5.67
N LEU A 206 6.66 -3.83 -5.55
CA LEU A 206 7.57 -3.72 -6.68
C LEU A 206 7.63 -5.06 -7.45
N GLU A 207 7.50 -4.99 -8.76
CA GLU A 207 7.63 -6.13 -9.68
C GLU A 207 8.95 -6.02 -10.44
N PHE A 208 9.42 -7.13 -11.01
CA PHE A 208 10.69 -7.29 -11.73
C PHE A 208 11.94 -7.25 -10.83
N ASP A 209 12.09 -6.22 -10.01
CA ASP A 209 13.20 -6.08 -9.07
C ASP A 209 13.00 -6.95 -7.82
N LEU A 210 14.01 -7.75 -7.47
CA LEU A 210 13.89 -8.79 -6.44
C LEU A 210 13.75 -8.23 -5.01
N VAL A 211 14.38 -7.09 -4.73
CA VAL A 211 14.49 -6.52 -3.37
C VAL A 211 14.36 -5.01 -3.44
N ASN A 212 13.48 -4.45 -2.61
CA ASN A 212 13.35 -3.03 -2.34
C ASN A 212 13.80 -2.71 -0.91
N SER A 213 13.85 -1.43 -0.54
CA SER A 213 14.13 -1.03 0.84
C SER A 213 13.64 0.37 1.20
N ILE A 214 13.72 0.65 2.49
CA ILE A 214 13.62 1.99 3.03
C ILE A 214 14.79 2.24 3.97
N HIS A 215 15.32 3.46 3.92
CA HIS A 215 16.21 4.05 4.89
C HIS A 215 15.66 5.42 5.31
N ILE A 216 15.69 5.76 6.60
CA ILE A 216 15.35 7.10 7.10
C ILE A 216 16.61 7.78 7.66
N HIS A 217 16.81 9.05 7.29
CA HIS A 217 18.00 9.78 7.70
C HIS A 217 17.88 10.25 9.14
N GLY A 218 19.01 10.21 9.86
CA GLY A 218 19.15 10.82 11.19
C GLY A 218 18.25 10.23 12.27
N ASN A 219 17.70 9.02 12.06
CA ASN A 219 16.78 8.39 12.99
C ASN A 219 16.75 6.86 12.83
N PHE A 220 16.17 6.18 13.81
CA PHE A 220 15.93 4.73 13.82
C PHE A 220 14.43 4.45 14.02
N PHE A 221 14.00 3.26 13.64
CA PHE A 221 12.62 2.80 13.81
C PHE A 221 12.56 1.39 14.38
N HIS A 222 11.49 1.12 15.11
CA HIS A 222 11.11 -0.22 15.52
C HIS A 222 10.37 -0.93 14.37
N VAL A 223 10.79 -2.15 14.03
CA VAL A 223 10.15 -2.95 12.98
C VAL A 223 9.24 -4.00 13.60
N TYR A 224 8.00 -4.05 13.10
CA TYR A 224 7.04 -5.12 13.35
C TYR A 224 6.83 -5.89 12.05
N ARG A 225 7.55 -6.99 11.87
CA ARG A 225 7.49 -7.83 10.66
C ARG A 225 6.05 -8.32 10.45
N THR A 226 5.46 -7.99 9.29
CA THR A 226 4.05 -8.24 8.93
C THR A 226 3.00 -7.57 9.83
N GLY A 227 3.40 -6.85 10.87
CA GLY A 227 2.50 -6.24 11.84
C GLY A 227 1.70 -7.23 12.71
N SER A 228 2.01 -8.53 12.67
CA SER A 228 1.28 -9.60 13.37
C SER A 228 1.70 -9.81 14.83
N SER A 229 2.54 -8.92 15.36
CA SER A 229 3.01 -8.90 16.74
C SER A 229 2.89 -7.49 17.31
N LEU A 230 2.61 -7.39 18.62
CA LEU A 230 2.67 -6.12 19.38
C LEU A 230 4.08 -5.80 19.90
N VAL A 231 5.04 -6.71 19.72
CA VAL A 231 6.45 -6.55 20.09
C VAL A 231 7.27 -6.41 18.81
N SER A 232 8.11 -5.38 18.75
CA SER A 232 9.03 -5.15 17.62
C SER A 232 10.15 -6.19 17.61
N GLN A 233 10.55 -6.65 16.43
CA GLN A 233 11.64 -7.63 16.28
C GLN A 233 13.00 -6.99 16.06
N GLU A 234 13.05 -5.74 15.61
CA GLU A 234 14.26 -5.05 15.19
C GLU A 234 14.17 -3.56 15.52
N PHE A 235 15.32 -2.93 15.75
CA PHE A 235 15.48 -1.48 15.87
C PHE A 235 16.65 -1.08 14.96
N THR A 236 16.33 -0.44 13.84
CA THR A 236 17.26 -0.20 12.72
C THR A 236 16.88 1.10 12.00
N ASP A 237 17.73 1.60 11.13
CA ASP A 237 17.44 2.74 10.25
C ASP A 237 17.16 2.33 8.80
N THR A 238 17.37 1.06 8.47
CA THR A 238 17.30 0.51 7.10
C THR A 238 16.65 -0.87 7.11
N LEU A 239 15.73 -1.11 6.16
CA LEU A 239 14.94 -2.34 6.08
C LEU A 239 14.81 -2.83 4.64
N MET A 240 15.23 -4.07 4.38
CA MET A 240 15.17 -4.71 3.05
C MET A 240 13.92 -5.59 2.95
N MET A 241 13.29 -5.60 1.78
CA MET A 241 11.98 -6.21 1.56
C MET A 241 11.91 -6.83 0.16
N CYS A 242 11.65 -8.14 0.07
CA CYS A 242 11.27 -8.78 -1.19
C CYS A 242 9.82 -8.42 -1.57
N GLN A 243 9.40 -8.74 -2.80
CA GLN A 243 8.00 -8.54 -3.22
C GLN A 243 7.03 -9.27 -2.27
N GLY A 244 5.94 -8.60 -1.88
CA GLY A 244 4.93 -9.14 -0.96
C GLY A 244 5.34 -9.08 0.52
N GLU A 245 6.59 -8.72 0.83
CA GLU A 245 6.95 -8.34 2.20
C GLU A 245 6.32 -6.99 2.55
N ARG A 246 5.90 -6.90 3.81
CA ARG A 246 5.22 -5.74 4.36
C ARG A 246 5.42 -5.69 5.86
N HIS A 247 5.68 -4.51 6.40
CA HIS A 247 6.06 -4.33 7.80
C HIS A 247 5.43 -3.05 8.34
N ILE A 248 5.16 -3.00 9.64
CA ILE A 248 4.87 -1.73 10.32
C ILE A 248 6.19 -1.23 10.88
N VAL A 249 6.54 0.02 10.62
CA VAL A 249 7.67 0.70 11.26
C VAL A 249 7.18 1.85 12.12
N GLU A 250 7.71 1.96 13.34
CA GLU A 250 7.34 3.02 14.27
C GLU A 250 8.57 3.86 14.66
N PHE A 251 8.45 5.18 14.59
CA PHE A 251 9.52 6.14 14.90
C PHE A 251 8.96 7.48 15.37
N SER A 252 9.82 8.28 15.99
CA SER A 252 9.59 9.69 16.30
C SER A 252 10.89 10.45 16.09
N TYR A 253 10.81 11.73 15.72
CA TYR A 253 12.00 12.59 15.62
C TYR A 253 12.08 13.52 16.83
N ASP A 254 13.27 13.59 17.43
CA ASP A 254 13.52 14.41 18.63
C ASP A 254 14.01 15.83 18.29
N LEU A 255 14.43 16.05 17.05
CA LEU A 255 14.95 17.33 16.56
C LEU A 255 14.13 17.81 15.36
N PRO A 256 13.81 19.10 15.26
CA PRO A 256 13.15 19.67 14.09
C PRO A 256 14.10 19.71 12.89
N GLY A 257 13.55 19.74 11.68
CA GLY A 257 14.33 19.81 10.45
C GLY A 257 13.82 18.87 9.37
N ARG A 258 14.53 18.87 8.24
CA ARG A 258 14.22 18.02 7.09
C ARG A 258 15.09 16.79 7.08
N TYR A 259 14.47 15.62 7.07
CA TYR A 259 15.14 14.33 7.04
C TYR A 259 14.70 13.55 5.82
N MET A 260 15.67 13.14 5.00
CA MET A 260 15.36 12.32 3.83
C MET A 260 14.94 10.90 4.23
N PHE A 261 14.12 10.29 3.41
CA PHE A 261 13.92 8.85 3.38
C PHE A 261 13.90 8.38 1.94
N HIS A 262 14.44 7.20 1.66
CA HIS A 262 14.55 6.67 0.30
C HIS A 262 14.90 5.18 0.32
N ALA A 263 15.01 4.54 -0.84
CA ALA A 263 15.53 3.18 -0.94
C ALA A 263 17.03 3.23 -0.72
N HIS A 264 17.55 2.31 0.06
CA HIS A 264 18.99 2.12 0.13
C HIS A 264 19.57 1.34 -1.08
N GLN A 265 18.79 1.21 -2.15
CA GLN A 265 19.25 0.99 -3.53
C GLN A 265 19.29 2.34 -4.25
N SER A 266 20.48 2.78 -4.65
CA SER A 266 20.68 4.12 -5.22
C SER A 266 19.93 4.34 -6.52
N GLU A 267 19.84 3.32 -7.38
CA GLU A 267 19.08 3.37 -8.64
C GLU A 267 17.62 3.76 -8.40
N PHE A 268 16.92 3.09 -7.47
CA PHE A 268 15.52 3.38 -7.18
C PHE A 268 15.34 4.78 -6.61
N THR A 269 16.31 5.24 -5.81
CA THR A 269 16.34 6.61 -5.27
C THR A 269 16.44 7.64 -6.40
N GLU A 270 17.38 7.46 -7.31
CA GLU A 270 17.65 8.37 -8.43
C GLU A 270 16.53 8.34 -9.49
N LEU A 271 15.75 7.26 -9.55
CA LEU A 271 14.60 7.09 -10.44
C LEU A 271 13.23 7.34 -9.77
N GLY A 272 13.20 7.80 -8.52
CA GLY A 272 11.99 8.41 -7.93
C GLY A 272 11.61 8.04 -6.51
N TRP A 273 12.06 6.90 -5.99
CA TRP A 273 11.70 6.42 -4.66
C TRP A 273 12.54 7.16 -3.60
N MET A 274 12.17 8.42 -3.36
CA MET A 274 12.74 9.28 -2.32
C MET A 274 11.73 10.33 -1.83
N GLY A 275 11.93 10.79 -0.60
CA GLY A 275 11.10 11.77 0.04
C GLY A 275 11.78 12.47 1.21
N VAL A 276 11.04 13.39 1.83
CA VAL A 276 11.51 14.14 2.99
C VAL A 276 10.40 14.17 4.05
N PHE A 277 10.75 13.86 5.29
CA PHE A 277 9.97 14.24 6.45
C PHE A 277 10.37 15.66 6.86
N ASP A 278 9.40 16.56 6.98
CA ASP A 278 9.57 17.93 7.52
C ASP A 278 9.12 17.92 8.98
N VAL A 279 10.07 17.75 9.89
CA VAL A 279 9.81 17.67 11.33
C VAL A 279 9.63 19.08 11.87
N GLN A 280 8.40 19.37 12.28
CA GLN A 280 7.98 20.66 12.80
C GLN A 280 7.91 20.61 14.33
N ASP A 281 8.21 21.73 14.99
CA ASP A 281 7.90 21.87 16.40
C ASP A 281 6.39 21.72 16.64
N ALA A 282 6.02 21.19 17.80
CA ALA A 282 4.62 21.20 18.21
C ALA A 282 4.15 22.65 18.30
N VAL A 283 2.99 22.95 17.72
CA VAL A 283 2.36 24.27 17.88
C VAL A 283 2.11 24.46 19.38
N ALA A 284 2.67 25.54 19.94
CA ALA A 284 2.49 25.92 21.34
C ALA A 284 1.03 26.23 21.68
#